data_AF-A0A314XYT0-F1
#
_entry.id   AF-A0A314XYT0-F1
#
_cell.length_a   1.000
_cell.length_b   1.000
_cell.length_c   1.000
_cell.angle_alpha   90.00
_cell.angle_beta   90.00
_cell.angle_gamma   90.00
#
_symmetry.space_group_name_H-M   'P 1'
#
loop_
_entity.id
_entity.type
_entity.pdbx_description
1 polymer ?
#
loop_
_entity_poly.entity_id
_entity_poly.type
_entity_poly.pdbx_seq_one_letter_code
_entity_poly.pdbx_strand_id
1 'polypeptide(L)'
;MRKYARCIGLLFQVVDDILDVTKSSVELGKTAGKDLASDKATYPKLMGIEGARNFAAKLVAQAIEELAHFDAARAAPLYCLANYIANRQT
;
A
#
# COMPACT_ATOMS: atom_id res chain seq x y z
N MET A 1 -16.53 -10.70 -0.31
CA MET A 1 -16.08 -9.82 0.80
C MET A 1 -14.78 -10.26 1.49
N ARG A 2 -14.57 -11.53 1.88
CA ARG A 2 -13.30 -11.94 2.54
C ARG A 2 -12.04 -11.65 1.70
N LYS A 3 -12.11 -11.87 0.39
CA LYS A 3 -11.01 -11.56 -0.53
C LYS A 3 -10.75 -10.05 -0.63
N TYR A 4 -11.80 -9.24 -0.85
CA TYR A 4 -11.72 -7.77 -0.77
C TYR A 4 -11.02 -7.31 0.52
N ALA A 5 -11.49 -7.76 1.69
CA ALA A 5 -10.90 -7.38 2.97
C ALA A 5 -9.41 -7.77 3.09
N ARG A 6 -9.03 -8.93 2.54
CA ARG A 6 -7.63 -9.36 2.48
C ARG A 6 -6.79 -8.47 1.56
N CYS A 7 -7.30 -8.13 0.37
CA CYS A 7 -6.63 -7.22 -0.57
C CYS A 7 -6.42 -5.85 0.06
N ILE A 8 -7.45 -5.30 0.72
CA ILE A 8 -7.38 -4.00 1.41
C ILE A 8 -6.41 -4.03 2.59
N GLY A 9 -6.47 -5.05 3.44
CA GLY A 9 -5.54 -5.18 4.56
C GLY A 9 -4.09 -5.26 4.10
N LEU A 10 -3.82 -6.00 3.02
CA LEU A 10 -2.49 -6.10 2.45
C LEU A 10 -2.05 -4.80 1.77
N LEU A 11 -2.96 -4.14 1.05
CA LEU A 11 -2.71 -2.84 0.42
C LEU A 11 -2.29 -1.81 1.46
N PHE A 12 -2.97 -1.77 2.61
CA PHE A 12 -2.63 -0.86 3.69
C PHE A 12 -1.21 -1.09 4.21
N GLN A 13 -0.80 -2.34 4.42
CA GLN A 13 0.56 -2.68 4.86
C GLN A 13 1.62 -2.29 3.84
N VAL A 14 1.38 -2.57 2.56
CA VAL A 14 2.33 -2.24 1.48
C VAL A 14 2.51 -0.73 1.36
N VAL A 15 1.41 0.04 1.42
CA VAL A 15 1.47 1.51 1.37
C VAL A 15 2.18 2.08 2.61
N ASP A 16 1.91 1.55 3.79
CA ASP A 16 2.56 1.98 5.04
C ASP A 16 4.08 1.76 4.98
N ASP A 17 4.52 0.58 4.53
CA ASP A 17 5.94 0.28 4.32
C ASP A 17 6.61 1.21 3.28
N ILE A 18 5.90 1.57 2.19
CA ILE A 18 6.40 2.53 1.20
C ILE A 18 6.55 3.91 1.84
N LEU A 19 5.57 4.36 2.64
CA LEU A 19 5.62 5.65 3.32
C LEU A 19 6.75 5.71 4.34
N ASP A 20 6.96 4.65 5.12
CA ASP A 20 8.04 4.55 6.10
C ASP A 20 9.41 4.69 5.45
N VAL A 21 9.67 3.93 4.38
CA VAL A 21 10.96 3.96 3.66
C VAL A 21 11.18 5.30 2.95
N THR A 22 10.14 5.88 2.33
CA THR A 22 10.27 7.14 1.60
C THR A 22 10.41 8.35 2.53
N LYS A 23 9.68 8.39 3.64
CA LYS A 23 9.85 9.43 4.68
C LYS A 23 11.20 9.31 5.36
N SER A 24 11.60 8.10 5.75
CA SER A 24 12.93 7.86 6.31
C SER A 24 14.04 8.33 5.36
N SER A 25 13.92 8.07 4.05
CA SER A 25 14.90 8.55 3.06
C SER A 25 14.98 10.08 2.98
N VAL A 26 13.85 10.78 3.09
CA VAL A 26 13.81 12.26 3.10
C VAL A 26 14.36 12.83 4.41
N GLU A 27 14.01 12.23 5.55
CA GLU A 27 14.48 12.62 6.88
C GLU A 27 15.98 12.34 7.06
N LEU A 28 16.47 11.20 6.56
CA LEU A 28 17.89 10.81 6.53
C LEU A 28 18.74 11.70 5.62
N GLY A 29 18.11 12.48 4.72
CA GLY A 29 18.77 13.54 3.95
C GLY A 29 19.43 14.63 4.81
N LYS A 30 19.20 14.65 6.14
CA LYS A 30 19.91 15.55 7.08
C LYS A 30 21.01 14.89 7.91
N THR A 31 21.02 13.55 8.05
CA THR A 31 22.16 12.83 8.65
C THR A 31 22.07 11.34 8.31
N ALA A 32 22.65 10.93 7.18
CA ALA A 32 22.63 9.56 6.65
C ALA A 32 23.51 8.56 7.45
N GLY A 33 23.56 8.68 8.77
CA GLY A 33 24.61 8.07 9.58
C GLY A 33 24.15 7.59 10.94
N LYS A 34 23.06 6.81 11.00
CA LYS A 34 22.75 5.79 12.02
C LYS A 34 21.40 5.19 11.67
N ASP A 35 21.23 3.89 11.92
CA ASP A 35 20.01 3.10 11.72
C ASP A 35 19.78 2.46 10.34
N LEU A 36 20.85 1.85 9.82
CA LEU A 36 20.79 0.74 8.87
C LEU A 36 20.34 -0.59 9.52
N ALA A 37 19.48 -0.56 10.56
CA ALA A 37 19.21 -1.71 11.42
C ALA A 37 17.75 -1.90 11.82
N SER A 38 16.81 -1.62 10.91
CA SER A 38 15.53 -2.32 10.96
C SER A 38 15.69 -3.63 10.19
N ASP A 39 15.88 -4.73 10.91
CA ASP A 39 15.88 -6.09 10.34
C ASP A 39 14.47 -6.54 9.90
N LYS A 40 13.52 -5.60 9.88
CA LYS A 40 12.16 -5.81 9.40
C LYS A 40 12.19 -6.06 7.89
N ALA A 41 11.67 -7.21 7.47
CA ALA A 41 11.40 -7.49 6.08
C ALA A 41 10.15 -6.69 5.65
N THR A 42 10.37 -5.53 5.01
CA THR A 42 9.31 -4.68 4.44
C THR A 42 9.13 -4.95 2.96
N TYR A 43 7.97 -4.60 2.40
CA TYR A 43 7.72 -4.79 0.96
C TYR A 43 8.77 -4.09 0.08
N PRO A 44 9.10 -2.78 0.27
CA PRO A 44 10.13 -2.13 -0.53
C PRO A 44 11.51 -2.78 -0.42
N LYS A 45 11.86 -3.37 0.74
CA LYS A 45 13.13 -4.10 0.92
C LYS A 45 13.19 -5.41 0.12
N LEU A 46 12.04 -6.08 -0.05
CA LEU A 46 11.94 -7.37 -0.74
C LEU A 46 11.81 -7.25 -2.26
N MET A 47 11.08 -6.23 -2.76
CA MET A 47 10.74 -6.10 -4.19
C MET A 47 11.14 -4.74 -4.80
N GLY A 48 11.81 -3.88 -4.04
CA GLY A 48 12.08 -2.49 -4.43
C GLY A 48 10.86 -1.59 -4.29
N ILE A 49 11.07 -0.27 -4.23
CA ILE A 49 9.99 0.73 -4.14
C ILE A 49 9.01 0.60 -5.32
N GLU A 50 9.53 0.51 -6.54
CA GLU A 50 8.69 0.37 -7.74
C GLU A 50 7.93 -0.97 -7.76
N GLY A 51 8.57 -2.06 -7.31
CA GLY A 51 7.89 -3.35 -7.15
C GLY A 51 6.75 -3.28 -6.14
N ALA A 52 6.97 -2.62 -5.01
CA ALA A 52 5.96 -2.42 -3.97
C ALA A 52 4.79 -1.54 -4.48
N ARG A 53 5.07 -0.47 -5.24
CA ARG A 53 4.03 0.36 -5.88
C ARG A 53 3.20 -0.44 -6.88
N ASN A 54 3.86 -1.23 -7.73
CA ASN A 54 3.18 -2.10 -8.68
C ASN A 54 2.34 -3.17 -7.97
N PHE A 55 2.83 -3.69 -6.84
CA PHE A 55 2.08 -4.65 -6.03
C PHE A 55 0.85 -4.01 -5.38
N ALA A 56 0.96 -2.79 -4.84
CA ALA A 56 -0.17 -2.02 -4.35
C ALA A 56 -1.23 -1.80 -5.45
N ALA A 57 -0.81 -1.42 -6.66
CA ALA A 57 -1.72 -1.25 -7.80
C ALA A 57 -2.45 -2.56 -8.16
N LYS A 58 -1.76 -3.70 -8.12
CA LYS A 58 -2.39 -5.03 -8.33
C LYS A 58 -3.42 -5.35 -7.25
N LEU A 59 -3.15 -5.02 -5.99
CA LEU A 59 -4.09 -5.25 -4.88
C LEU A 59 -5.35 -4.39 -5.02
N VAL A 60 -5.22 -3.16 -5.49
CA VAL A 60 -6.36 -2.30 -5.82
C VAL A 60 -7.19 -2.94 -6.93
N ALA A 61 -6.58 -3.34 -8.04
CA ALA A 61 -7.29 -3.97 -9.14
C ALA A 61 -8.05 -5.23 -8.69
N GLN A 62 -7.43 -6.09 -7.88
CA GLN A 62 -8.07 -7.27 -7.30
C GLN A 62 -9.22 -6.91 -6.35
N ALA A 63 -9.04 -5.88 -5.52
CA ALA A 63 -10.10 -5.41 -4.63
C ALA A 63 -11.32 -4.90 -5.44
N ILE A 64 -11.07 -4.13 -6.51
CA ILE A 64 -12.10 -3.62 -7.42
C ILE A 64 -12.84 -4.77 -8.11
N GLU A 65 -12.12 -5.77 -8.61
CA GLU A 65 -12.71 -6.94 -9.26
C GLU A 65 -13.64 -7.73 -8.32
N GLU A 66 -13.26 -7.86 -7.04
CA GLU A 66 -14.11 -8.49 -6.02
C GLU A 66 -15.41 -7.71 -5.74
N LEU A 67 -15.44 -6.41 -6.05
CA LEU A 67 -16.62 -5.55 -5.91
C LEU A 67 -17.50 -5.53 -7.16
N ALA A 68 -17.02 -6.03 -8.32
CA ALA A 68 -17.75 -6.00 -9.59
C ALA A 68 -19.08 -6.78 -9.56
N HIS A 69 -19.22 -7.72 -8.63
CA HIS A 69 -20.42 -8.55 -8.45
C HIS A 69 -21.49 -7.89 -7.58
N PHE A 70 -21.22 -6.68 -7.05
CA PHE A 70 -22.13 -5.95 -6.18
C PHE A 70 -22.73 -4.76 -6.91
N ASP A 71 -23.90 -4.32 -6.45
CA ASP A 71 -24.49 -3.09 -6.92
C ASP A 71 -23.50 -1.92 -6.78
N ALA A 72 -23.33 -1.15 -7.85
CA ALA A 72 -22.31 -0.11 -7.94
C ALA A 72 -22.53 1.01 -6.91
N ALA A 73 -23.78 1.40 -6.65
CA ALA A 73 -24.09 2.42 -5.65
C ALA A 73 -23.75 1.95 -4.23
N ARG A 74 -24.02 0.67 -3.92
CA ARG A 74 -23.66 0.06 -2.63
C ARG A 74 -22.17 -0.19 -2.47
N ALA A 75 -21.45 -0.48 -3.57
CA ALA A 75 -20.01 -0.72 -3.55
C ALA A 75 -19.17 0.56 -3.64
N ALA A 76 -19.76 1.70 -4.02
CA ALA A 76 -19.07 3.00 -4.16
C ALA A 76 -18.17 3.38 -2.96
N PRO A 77 -18.61 3.26 -1.69
CA PRO A 77 -17.75 3.58 -0.56
C PRO A 77 -16.50 2.68 -0.46
N LEU A 78 -16.61 1.42 -0.89
CA LEU A 78 -15.50 0.46 -0.88
C LEU A 78 -14.51 0.76 -2.01
N TYR A 79 -15.01 1.15 -3.20
CA TYR A 79 -14.15 1.66 -4.27
C TYR A 79 -13.36 2.90 -3.83
N CYS A 80 -14.04 3.86 -3.19
CA CYS A 80 -13.40 5.05 -2.64
C CYS A 80 -12.35 4.71 -1.59
N LEU A 81 -12.63 3.76 -0.68
CA LEU A 81 -11.69 3.32 0.34
C LEU A 81 -10.42 2.69 -0.27
N ALA A 82 -10.57 1.79 -1.25
CA ALA A 82 -9.44 1.16 -1.93
C ALA A 82 -8.52 2.20 -2.58
N ASN A 83 -9.11 3.15 -3.31
CA ASN A 83 -8.38 4.23 -3.96
C ASN A 83 -7.76 5.21 -2.96
N TYR A 84 -8.46 5.50 -1.85
CA TYR A 84 -7.94 6.37 -0.80
C TYR A 84 -6.69 5.77 -0.16
N ILE A 85 -6.70 4.48 0.15
CA ILE A 85 -5.53 3.81 0.74
C ILE A 85 -4.36 3.82 -0.24
N ALA A 86 -4.60 3.51 -1.52
CA ALA A 86 -3.55 3.46 -2.54
C ALA A 86 -2.88 4.82 -2.80
N ASN A 87 -3.63 5.91 -2.71
CA ASN A 87 -3.17 7.26 -2.99
C ASN A 87 -2.86 8.07 -1.73
N ARG A 88 -2.76 7.42 -0.57
CA ARG A 88 -2.45 8.10 0.69
C ARG A 88 -1.01 8.65 0.65
N GLN A 89 -0.87 9.92 0.25
CA GLN A 89 0.43 10.61 0.13
C GLN A 89 0.44 12.06 0.63
N THR A 90 -0.54 12.49 1.41
CA THR A 90 -0.52 13.80 2.09
C THR A 90 -0.41 13.65 3.60
#